data_AF-A0A498K341-F1
#
_entry.id   AF-A0A498K341-F1
#
_cell.length_a   1.000
_cell.length_b   1.000
_cell.length_c   1.000
_cell.angle_alpha   90.00
_cell.angle_beta   90.00
_cell.angle_gamma   90.00
#
_symmetry.space_group_name_H-M   'P 1'
#
loop_
_entity.id
_entity.type
_entity.pdbx_description
1 polymer ?
#
loop_
_entity_poly.entity_id
_entity_poly.type
_entity_poly.pdbx_seq_one_letter_code
_entity_poly.pdbx_strand_id
1 'polypeptide(L)'
;MDGKKLEYKGEEALKEIERLTAKAGRVQLDILKEILTRNSKTEYLSKYMKGSKDVSDFKLCVPVINYKAIQPYIKRITNGEDSSLITGHPITEILCSSGTSGREPKMMPSIAEDLDRRTFLYNLIMPIMNHYTHVFDILTAGLYRHRVGDVLQVTGFHNKAPQFRFICRRNVVLSIDTDKTNEEDLHKSVSVAKKLLKPFNALLVEYTSYADTSRLPGHYVMYWEIIYHGSMVDSTAPLDDKVMQECCIAVEEELDYIYRRCRAYDKSVGPLEIRVVEPGSFDALMDYFISQGGSINQYKTPRCIKSNKALKLLDSNVKACFFSPRDPKWIP
;
A
#
# COMPACT_ATOMS: atom_id res chain seq x y z
N MET A 1 25.05 17.39 1.56
CA MET A 1 25.40 17.48 0.12
C MET A 1 25.84 18.90 -0.17
N ASP A 2 26.80 19.11 -1.08
CA ASP A 2 27.60 20.34 -1.19
C ASP A 2 26.88 21.56 -1.81
N GLY A 3 25.54 21.63 -1.74
CA GLY A 3 24.76 22.80 -2.18
C GLY A 3 24.85 23.15 -3.68
N LYS A 4 25.51 22.34 -4.50
CA LYS A 4 25.61 22.54 -5.96
C LYS A 4 24.37 22.01 -6.66
N LYS A 5 23.72 22.85 -7.49
CA LYS A 5 22.64 22.45 -8.41
C LYS A 5 23.10 21.24 -9.24
N LEU A 6 22.39 20.14 -9.10
CA LEU A 6 22.85 18.81 -9.50
C LEU A 6 22.43 18.48 -10.95
N GLU A 7 23.19 18.95 -11.96
CA GLU A 7 23.08 18.44 -13.35
C GLU A 7 23.86 17.10 -13.51
N TYR A 8 23.37 16.09 -12.79
CA TYR A 8 23.75 14.67 -12.77
C TYR A 8 23.56 13.94 -14.10
N LYS A 9 24.32 14.21 -15.18
CA LYS A 9 24.15 13.49 -16.46
C LYS A 9 25.40 12.68 -16.86
N GLY A 10 25.17 11.50 -17.45
CA GLY A 10 26.23 10.69 -18.07
C GLY A 10 27.25 10.10 -17.10
N GLU A 11 28.53 10.11 -17.46
CA GLU A 11 29.62 9.49 -16.69
C GLU A 11 29.81 10.09 -15.29
N GLU A 12 29.53 11.38 -15.11
CA GLU A 12 29.67 12.06 -13.80
C GLU A 12 28.65 11.53 -12.79
N ALA A 13 27.45 11.16 -13.25
CA ALA A 13 26.45 10.49 -12.41
C ALA A 13 26.95 9.11 -11.94
N LEU A 14 27.58 8.34 -12.84
CA LEU A 14 28.13 7.02 -12.51
C LEU A 14 29.31 7.10 -11.53
N LYS A 15 30.23 8.04 -11.74
CA LYS A 15 31.34 8.30 -10.80
C LYS A 15 30.82 8.66 -9.41
N GLU A 16 29.74 9.44 -9.35
CA GLU A 16 29.12 9.79 -8.08
C GLU A 16 28.48 8.57 -7.40
N ILE A 17 27.82 7.68 -8.15
CA ILE A 17 27.32 6.39 -7.61
C ILE A 17 28.47 5.57 -7.02
N GLU A 18 29.59 5.43 -7.74
CA GLU A 18 30.76 4.70 -7.24
C GLU A 18 31.30 5.33 -5.95
N ARG A 19 31.42 6.67 -5.92
CA ARG A 19 31.88 7.41 -4.74
C ARG A 19 30.96 7.19 -3.53
N LEU A 20 29.64 7.26 -3.73
CA LEU A 20 28.64 7.10 -2.69
C LEU A 20 28.59 5.66 -2.16
N THR A 21 28.61 4.68 -3.06
CA THR A 21 28.52 3.25 -2.70
C THR A 21 29.80 2.71 -2.06
N ALA A 22 30.98 3.23 -2.41
CA ALA A 22 32.25 2.89 -1.77
C ALA A 22 32.36 3.35 -0.31
N LYS A 23 31.64 4.41 0.07
CA LYS A 23 31.66 5.03 1.41
C LYS A 23 30.28 5.04 2.08
N ALA A 24 29.39 4.12 1.71
CA ALA A 24 27.98 4.11 2.12
C ALA A 24 27.74 4.32 3.62
N GLY A 25 28.48 3.60 4.48
CA GLY A 25 28.34 3.74 5.95
C GLY A 25 28.73 5.12 6.49
N ARG A 26 29.78 5.74 5.93
CA ARG A 26 30.19 7.10 6.32
C ARG A 26 29.19 8.14 5.82
N VAL A 27 28.75 8.02 4.57
CA VAL A 27 27.74 8.91 3.97
C VAL A 27 26.44 8.88 4.79
N GLN A 28 25.96 7.71 5.18
CA GLN A 28 24.77 7.57 6.04
C GLN A 28 24.95 8.24 7.42
N LEU A 29 26.12 8.07 8.04
CA LEU A 29 26.42 8.70 9.32
C LEU A 29 26.44 10.23 9.23
N ASP A 30 27.06 10.77 8.18
CA ASP A 30 27.17 12.21 7.97
C ASP A 30 25.78 12.83 7.72
N ILE A 31 24.93 12.19 6.90
CA ILE A 31 23.54 12.61 6.67
C ILE A 31 22.74 12.61 7.98
N LEU A 32 22.83 11.55 8.79
CA LEU A 32 22.08 11.47 10.04
C LEU A 32 22.53 12.55 11.03
N LYS A 33 23.84 12.81 11.15
CA LYS A 33 24.36 13.89 12.01
C LYS A 33 23.86 15.26 11.57
N GLU A 34 23.78 15.51 10.27
CA GLU A 34 23.23 16.76 9.72
C GLU A 34 21.76 16.94 10.11
N ILE A 35 20.94 15.90 9.91
CA ILE A 35 19.52 15.88 10.27
C ILE A 35 19.34 16.14 11.77
N LEU A 36 20.07 15.41 12.63
CA LEU A 36 19.96 15.56 14.08
C LEU A 36 20.42 16.94 14.55
N THR A 37 21.51 17.46 13.99
CA THR A 37 22.02 18.79 14.34
C THR A 37 20.98 19.85 14.06
N ARG A 38 20.38 19.81 12.87
CA ARG A 38 19.37 20.76 12.43
C ARG A 38 18.07 20.65 13.22
N ASN A 39 17.60 19.44 13.44
CA ASN A 39 16.26 19.20 13.97
C ASN A 39 16.24 18.99 15.50
N SER A 40 17.39 19.05 16.17
CA SER A 40 17.52 18.81 17.63
C SER A 40 16.56 19.61 18.51
N LYS A 41 16.13 20.81 18.07
CA LYS A 41 15.22 21.70 18.80
C LYS A 41 13.74 21.54 18.42
N THR A 42 13.42 20.66 17.47
CA THR A 42 12.03 20.42 17.05
C THR A 42 11.21 19.81 18.18
N GLU A 43 9.89 20.04 18.20
CA GLU A 43 9.00 19.47 19.23
C GLU A 43 9.13 17.94 19.28
N TYR A 44 9.16 17.28 18.12
CA TYR A 44 9.28 15.83 18.03
C TYR A 44 10.60 15.30 18.59
N LEU A 45 11.76 15.81 18.15
CA LEU A 45 13.05 15.28 18.62
C LEU A 45 13.34 15.68 20.05
N SER A 46 13.00 16.89 20.47
CA SER A 46 13.23 17.34 21.85
C SER A 46 12.54 16.45 22.88
N LYS A 47 11.36 15.90 22.56
CA LYS A 47 10.63 14.92 23.39
C LYS A 47 11.46 13.68 23.74
N TYR A 48 12.31 13.20 22.83
CA TYR A 48 13.07 11.95 23.01
C TYR A 48 14.55 12.18 23.31
N MET A 49 15.14 13.20 22.68
CA MET A 49 16.59 13.42 22.66
C MET A 49 17.05 14.48 23.65
N LYS A 50 16.14 15.29 24.23
CA LYS A 50 16.47 16.39 25.15
C LYS A 50 17.58 17.32 24.62
N GLY A 51 17.61 17.55 23.30
CA GLY A 51 18.62 18.37 22.62
C GLY A 51 19.91 17.66 22.24
N SER A 52 20.07 16.37 22.59
CA SER A 52 21.20 15.56 22.11
C SER A 52 21.19 15.44 20.58
N LYS A 53 22.40 15.41 20.01
CA LYS A 53 22.67 15.24 18.58
C LYS A 53 23.43 13.94 18.31
N ASP A 54 23.64 13.12 19.34
CA ASP A 54 24.40 11.90 19.22
C ASP A 54 23.58 10.80 18.53
N VAL A 55 24.27 10.01 17.70
CA VAL A 55 23.65 8.94 16.93
C VAL A 55 23.29 7.73 17.80
N SER A 56 24.04 7.49 18.88
CA SER A 56 23.75 6.42 19.84
C SER A 56 22.48 6.75 20.61
N ASP A 57 22.35 7.99 21.09
CA ASP A 57 21.14 8.50 21.73
C ASP A 57 19.93 8.39 20.79
N PHE A 58 20.10 8.71 19.51
CA PHE A 58 19.02 8.58 18.52
C PHE A 58 18.52 7.14 18.41
N LYS A 59 19.43 6.17 18.39
CA LYS A 59 19.09 4.74 18.32
C LYS A 59 18.43 4.24 19.60
N LEU A 60 18.82 4.75 20.76
CA LEU A 60 18.31 4.34 22.06
C LEU A 60 16.97 5.00 22.41
N CYS A 61 16.83 6.29 22.16
CA CYS A 61 15.76 7.12 22.71
C CYS A 61 14.61 7.38 21.73
N VAL A 62 14.87 7.47 20.41
CA VAL A 62 13.82 7.74 19.43
C VAL A 62 13.13 6.43 19.02
N PRO A 63 11.82 6.26 19.21
CA PRO A 63 11.14 5.00 18.90
C PRO A 63 11.01 4.77 17.39
N VAL A 64 10.89 3.50 17.00
CA VAL A 64 10.47 3.12 15.64
C VAL A 64 8.95 3.27 15.56
N ILE A 65 8.45 4.07 14.62
CA ILE A 65 7.04 4.44 14.55
C ILE A 65 6.35 4.05 13.23
N ASN A 66 5.02 4.08 13.22
CA ASN A 66 4.20 4.04 12.01
C ASN A 66 3.56 5.42 11.75
N TYR A 67 2.77 5.54 10.68
CA TYR A 67 2.15 6.81 10.30
C TYR A 67 1.20 7.38 11.37
N LYS A 68 0.44 6.54 12.08
CA LYS A 68 -0.52 6.99 13.10
C LYS A 68 0.16 7.79 14.22
N ALA A 69 1.41 7.49 14.55
CA ALA A 69 2.15 8.20 15.59
C ALA A 69 2.60 9.61 15.19
N ILE A 70 2.82 9.87 13.89
CA ILE A 70 3.26 11.19 13.38
C ILE A 70 2.11 12.02 12.82
N GLN A 71 0.98 11.39 12.48
CA GLN A 71 -0.22 12.04 11.95
C GLN A 71 -0.69 13.27 12.75
N PRO A 72 -0.67 13.29 14.10
CA PRO A 72 -1.08 14.48 14.85
C PRO A 72 -0.21 15.71 14.57
N TYR A 73 1.10 15.53 14.41
CA TYR A 73 2.02 16.63 14.07
C TYR A 73 1.75 17.14 12.65
N ILE A 74 1.55 16.23 11.70
CA ILE A 74 1.26 16.60 10.32
C ILE A 74 -0.05 17.40 10.23
N LYS A 75 -1.10 16.98 10.97
CA LYS A 75 -2.38 17.70 11.03
C LYS A 75 -2.23 19.12 11.58
N ARG A 76 -1.41 19.30 12.62
CA ARG A 76 -1.11 20.62 13.19
C ARG A 76 -0.42 21.53 12.17
N ILE A 77 0.56 21.00 11.44
CA ILE A 77 1.27 21.72 10.37
C ILE A 77 0.29 22.09 9.24
N THR A 78 -0.55 21.16 8.78
CA THR A 78 -1.54 21.45 7.73
C THR A 78 -2.61 22.45 8.17
N ASN A 79 -2.82 22.61 9.47
CA ASN A 79 -3.72 23.61 10.06
C ASN A 79 -3.03 24.97 10.31
N GLY A 80 -1.76 25.12 9.91
CA GLY A 80 -1.02 26.38 9.95
C GLY A 80 0.01 26.52 11.07
N GLU A 81 0.24 25.49 11.88
CA GLU A 81 1.37 25.50 12.82
C GLU A 81 2.72 25.37 12.09
N ASP A 82 3.77 25.90 12.71
CA ASP A 82 5.10 25.96 12.11
C ASP A 82 5.76 24.57 11.92
N SER A 83 6.62 24.46 10.91
CA SER A 83 7.38 23.24 10.58
C SER A 83 8.29 22.73 11.71
N SER A 84 8.67 23.59 12.65
CA SER A 84 9.48 23.28 13.85
C SER A 84 8.89 22.18 14.73
N LEU A 85 7.64 21.77 14.51
CA LEU A 85 7.07 20.58 15.11
C LEU A 85 7.88 19.31 14.81
N ILE A 86 8.39 19.17 13.58
CA ILE A 86 9.08 17.95 13.13
C ILE A 86 10.39 18.20 12.39
N THR A 87 10.63 19.39 11.84
CA THR A 87 11.83 19.71 11.05
C THR A 87 12.27 21.16 11.27
N GLY A 88 13.57 21.42 11.18
CA GLY A 88 14.13 22.79 11.22
C GLY A 88 14.06 23.52 9.87
N HIS A 89 13.49 22.90 8.84
CA HIS A 89 13.27 23.51 7.53
C HIS A 89 11.78 23.82 7.32
N PRO A 90 11.45 24.92 6.64
CA PRO A 90 10.10 25.16 6.15
C PRO A 90 9.61 23.98 5.31
N ILE A 91 8.43 23.47 5.65
CA ILE A 91 7.73 22.48 4.82
C ILE A 91 7.12 23.25 3.66
N THR A 92 7.51 22.88 2.43
CA THR A 92 7.12 23.57 1.21
C THR A 92 5.93 22.92 0.52
N GLU A 93 5.74 21.61 0.74
CA GLU A 93 4.68 20.84 0.11
C GLU A 93 4.24 19.68 1.01
N ILE A 94 3.01 19.22 0.82
CA ILE A 94 2.50 17.99 1.42
C ILE A 94 2.17 17.02 0.28
N LEU A 95 2.86 15.88 0.27
CA LEU A 95 2.71 14.85 -0.77
C LEU A 95 1.71 13.79 -0.30
N CYS A 96 0.73 13.48 -1.14
CA CYS A 96 -0.18 12.37 -0.89
C CYS A 96 0.45 11.04 -1.32
N SER A 97 0.75 10.17 -0.36
CA SER A 97 1.20 8.80 -0.64
C SER A 97 0.05 7.92 -1.13
N SER A 98 0.38 6.96 -2.00
CA SER A 98 -0.53 5.86 -2.37
C SER A 98 -0.86 4.91 -1.21
N GLY A 99 -0.06 4.92 -0.14
CA GLY A 99 -0.42 4.19 1.08
C GLY A 99 -1.43 4.98 1.89
N THR A 100 -2.51 4.33 2.35
CA THR A 100 -3.56 4.95 3.15
C THR A 100 -3.45 4.63 4.64
N SER A 101 -4.06 5.46 5.49
CA SER A 101 -4.16 5.26 6.93
C SER A 101 -5.54 5.69 7.40
N GLY A 102 -6.43 4.71 7.61
CA GLY A 102 -7.83 4.99 7.93
C GLY A 102 -8.59 5.52 6.71
N ARG A 103 -8.44 4.85 5.55
CA ARG A 103 -9.05 5.17 4.25
C ARG A 103 -8.61 6.47 3.56
N GLU A 104 -7.90 7.34 4.27
CA GLU A 104 -7.34 8.57 3.72
C GLU A 104 -5.87 8.40 3.29
N PRO A 105 -5.40 9.14 2.26
CA PRO A 105 -4.01 9.10 1.85
C PRO A 105 -3.10 9.60 2.98
N LYS A 106 -1.92 8.99 3.10
CA LYS A 106 -0.90 9.49 4.03
C LYS A 106 -0.30 10.78 3.47
N MET A 107 -0.39 11.85 4.24
CA MET A 107 0.18 13.16 3.98
C MET A 107 1.65 13.15 4.40
N MET A 108 2.56 13.25 3.45
CA MET A 108 4.00 13.24 3.69
C MET A 108 4.54 14.66 3.54
N PRO A 109 5.02 15.29 4.62
CA PRO A 109 5.65 16.59 4.51
C PRO A 109 6.92 16.48 3.66
N SER A 110 7.26 17.56 2.95
CA SER A 110 8.46 17.64 2.14
C SER A 110 9.04 19.05 2.18
N ILE A 111 10.36 19.13 2.12
CA ILE A 111 11.15 20.36 2.19
C ILE A 111 11.80 20.61 0.83
N ALA A 112 12.22 21.85 0.54
CA ALA A 112 12.85 22.19 -0.74
C ALA A 112 14.02 21.26 -1.12
N GLU A 113 14.85 20.88 -0.15
CA GLU A 113 15.97 19.94 -0.39
C GLU A 113 15.51 18.54 -0.85
N ASP A 114 14.32 18.09 -0.46
CA ASP A 114 13.80 16.79 -0.90
C ASP A 114 13.45 16.83 -2.40
N LEU A 115 13.01 17.98 -2.94
CA LEU A 115 12.81 18.15 -4.37
C LEU A 115 14.13 18.04 -5.15
N ASP A 116 15.21 18.65 -4.65
CA ASP A 116 16.54 18.56 -5.26
C ASP A 116 17.06 17.12 -5.25
N ARG A 117 16.86 16.40 -4.14
CA ARG A 117 17.24 14.98 -4.01
C ARG A 117 16.45 14.07 -4.95
N ARG A 118 15.14 14.28 -5.09
CA ARG A 118 14.32 13.55 -6.07
C ARG A 118 14.77 13.86 -7.49
N THR A 119 15.06 15.13 -7.80
CA THR A 119 15.56 15.52 -9.12
C THR A 119 16.89 14.83 -9.44
N PHE A 120 17.81 14.77 -8.48
CA PHE A 120 19.03 13.99 -8.60
C PHE A 120 18.74 12.52 -8.87
N LEU A 121 17.82 11.91 -8.11
CA LEU A 121 17.40 10.53 -8.31
C LEU A 121 16.86 10.29 -9.73
N TYR A 122 15.96 11.13 -10.22
CA TYR A 122 15.43 11.05 -11.58
C TYR A 122 16.52 11.18 -12.64
N ASN A 123 17.50 12.06 -12.43
CA ASN A 123 18.65 12.19 -13.31
C ASN A 123 19.56 10.94 -13.31
N LEU A 124 19.61 10.20 -12.19
CA LEU A 124 20.28 8.89 -12.12
C LEU A 124 19.47 7.77 -12.80
N ILE A 125 18.14 7.85 -12.85
CA ILE A 125 17.29 6.79 -13.42
C ILE A 125 17.66 6.50 -14.87
N MET A 126 17.89 7.51 -15.72
CA MET A 126 18.22 7.25 -17.14
C MET A 126 19.56 6.49 -17.33
N PRO A 127 20.68 6.92 -16.71
CA PRO A 127 21.93 6.14 -16.70
C PRO A 127 21.80 4.77 -16.03
N ILE A 128 21.04 4.68 -14.93
CA ILE A 128 20.86 3.44 -14.17
C ILE A 128 19.95 2.46 -14.92
N MET A 129 18.88 2.89 -15.59
CA MET A 129 17.96 2.01 -16.32
C MET A 129 18.65 1.25 -17.46
N ASN A 130 19.77 1.77 -17.98
CA ASN A 130 20.63 1.04 -18.91
C ASN A 130 21.44 -0.10 -18.25
N HIS A 131 21.47 -0.19 -16.92
CA HIS A 131 22.30 -1.14 -16.15
C HIS A 131 21.60 -1.85 -14.97
N TYR A 132 20.54 -1.31 -14.36
CA TYR A 132 19.84 -1.84 -13.17
C TYR A 132 18.36 -1.38 -13.12
N THR A 133 17.47 -2.20 -12.55
CA THR A 133 16.02 -2.04 -12.74
C THR A 133 15.22 -1.34 -11.65
N HIS A 134 15.74 -1.00 -10.46
CA HIS A 134 14.89 -0.42 -9.40
C HIS A 134 15.59 0.60 -8.49
N VAL A 135 14.89 1.69 -8.16
CA VAL A 135 15.36 2.81 -7.34
C VAL A 135 14.32 3.11 -6.24
N PHE A 136 14.77 3.44 -5.01
CA PHE A 136 13.91 3.71 -3.85
C PHE A 136 14.03 5.17 -3.36
N ASP A 137 12.94 5.71 -2.82
CA ASP A 137 12.83 7.09 -2.32
C ASP A 137 13.56 7.33 -0.99
N ILE A 138 14.07 8.57 -0.80
CA ILE A 138 14.63 9.07 0.47
C ILE A 138 13.76 10.25 0.93
N LEU A 139 13.13 10.15 2.11
CA LEU A 139 12.44 11.29 2.74
C LEU A 139 13.26 11.81 3.92
N THR A 140 13.51 13.12 3.96
CA THR A 140 14.23 13.77 5.08
C THR A 140 13.39 14.77 5.87
N ALA A 141 12.15 15.01 5.46
CA ALA A 141 11.22 15.95 6.10
C ALA A 141 10.66 15.48 7.45
N GLY A 142 11.53 15.30 8.46
CA GLY A 142 11.11 15.10 9.85
C GLY A 142 10.48 13.74 10.17
N LEU A 143 10.62 12.75 9.29
CA LEU A 143 10.16 11.37 9.53
C LEU A 143 11.27 10.53 10.19
N TYR A 144 11.30 10.51 11.52
CA TYR A 144 12.33 9.77 12.28
C TYR A 144 11.94 8.31 12.50
N ARG A 145 12.80 7.38 12.05
CA ARG A 145 12.63 5.92 12.21
C ARG A 145 11.22 5.44 11.81
N HIS A 146 10.66 6.06 10.77
CA HIS A 146 9.35 5.74 10.25
C HIS A 146 9.38 4.42 9.47
N ARG A 147 8.48 3.49 9.79
CA ARG A 147 8.31 2.26 9.03
C ARG A 147 7.61 2.55 7.71
N VAL A 148 8.38 2.48 6.63
CA VAL A 148 7.86 2.58 5.25
C VAL A 148 6.86 1.45 5.01
N GLY A 149 7.24 0.20 5.28
CA GLY A 149 6.36 -0.98 5.16
C GLY A 149 6.76 -1.94 4.04
N ASP A 150 7.82 -1.62 3.28
CA ASP A 150 8.40 -2.55 2.32
C ASP A 150 9.19 -3.66 3.00
N VAL A 151 9.13 -4.85 2.42
CA VAL A 151 9.95 -6.01 2.77
C VAL A 151 10.95 -6.21 1.65
N LEU A 152 12.22 -6.11 2.01
CA LEU A 152 13.34 -6.21 1.08
C LEU A 152 14.23 -7.38 1.48
N GLN A 153 14.69 -8.13 0.50
CA GLN A 153 15.70 -9.18 0.67
C GLN A 153 17.05 -8.67 0.16
N VAL A 154 18.10 -8.78 0.97
CA VAL A 154 19.46 -8.49 0.50
C VAL A 154 19.87 -9.57 -0.51
N THR A 155 20.24 -9.16 -1.72
CA THR A 155 20.70 -10.08 -2.78
C THR A 155 22.18 -9.99 -3.06
N GLY A 156 22.84 -8.93 -2.60
CA GLY A 156 24.25 -8.69 -2.86
C GLY A 156 24.68 -7.32 -2.35
N PHE A 157 25.88 -6.91 -2.74
CA PHE A 157 26.44 -5.61 -2.44
C PHE A 157 27.12 -5.06 -3.70
N HIS A 158 26.90 -3.77 -3.97
CA HIS A 158 27.74 -2.99 -4.88
C HIS A 158 28.66 -2.13 -4.04
N ASN A 159 29.97 -2.37 -4.10
CA ASN A 159 30.94 -1.83 -3.14
C ASN A 159 30.50 -2.12 -1.69
N LYS A 160 30.24 -1.09 -0.87
CA LYS A 160 29.76 -1.23 0.50
C LYS A 160 28.25 -1.00 0.65
N ALA A 161 27.55 -0.71 -0.44
CA ALA A 161 26.11 -0.49 -0.43
C ALA A 161 25.35 -1.81 -0.70
N PRO A 162 24.38 -2.19 0.14
CA PRO A 162 23.57 -3.39 -0.10
C PRO A 162 22.64 -3.21 -1.30
N GLN A 163 22.45 -4.29 -2.05
CA GLN A 163 21.46 -4.40 -3.11
C GLN A 163 20.26 -5.20 -2.61
N PHE A 164 19.06 -4.72 -2.94
CA PHE A 164 17.81 -5.27 -2.43
C PHE A 164 16.91 -5.74 -3.56
N ARG A 165 16.34 -6.93 -3.38
CA ARG A 165 15.16 -7.40 -4.11
C ARG A 165 13.91 -7.03 -3.33
N PHE A 166 12.98 -6.34 -3.98
CA PHE A 166 11.66 -6.09 -3.42
C PHE A 166 10.86 -7.39 -3.33
N ILE A 167 10.32 -7.69 -2.15
CA ILE A 167 9.50 -8.87 -1.93
C ILE A 167 8.02 -8.48 -1.94
N CYS A 168 7.63 -7.56 -1.06
CA CYS A 168 6.26 -7.06 -0.98
C CYS A 168 6.16 -5.79 -0.13
N ARG A 169 5.01 -5.12 -0.23
CA ARG A 169 4.56 -4.17 0.79
C ARG A 169 3.79 -4.94 1.86
N ARG A 170 4.18 -4.83 3.12
CA ARG A 170 3.43 -5.45 4.24
C ARG A 170 1.98 -4.98 4.23
N ASN A 171 1.09 -5.92 4.48
CA ASN A 171 -0.35 -5.74 4.57
C ASN A 171 -1.05 -5.36 3.26
N VAL A 172 -0.42 -5.44 2.08
CA VAL A 172 -1.14 -5.25 0.81
C VAL A 172 -1.60 -6.58 0.25
N VAL A 173 -2.90 -6.68 -0.03
CA VAL A 173 -3.61 -7.89 -0.47
C VAL A 173 -4.00 -7.78 -1.94
N LEU A 174 -4.47 -6.61 -2.38
CA LEU A 174 -4.81 -6.30 -3.77
C LEU A 174 -4.17 -4.98 -4.20
N SER A 175 -3.82 -4.89 -5.48
CA SER A 175 -3.26 -3.71 -6.14
C SER A 175 -3.30 -3.93 -7.65
N ILE A 176 -3.82 -2.98 -8.42
CA ILE A 176 -3.82 -2.99 -9.90
C ILE A 176 -2.86 -1.92 -10.44
N ASP A 177 -2.92 -0.72 -9.88
CA ASP A 177 -2.10 0.43 -10.25
C ASP A 177 -1.46 1.02 -8.98
N THR A 178 -1.77 2.27 -8.61
CA THR A 178 -1.23 2.90 -7.41
C THR A 178 -2.02 2.55 -6.16
N ASP A 179 -3.18 1.90 -6.31
CA ASP A 179 -4.05 1.44 -5.23
C ASP A 179 -3.42 0.29 -4.42
N LYS A 180 -3.65 0.31 -3.09
CA LYS A 180 -3.05 -0.62 -2.14
C LYS A 180 -4.08 -1.04 -1.10
N THR A 181 -4.90 -2.02 -1.43
CA THR A 181 -5.93 -2.52 -0.52
C THR A 181 -5.34 -3.58 0.42
N ASN A 182 -5.56 -3.38 1.73
CA ASN A 182 -5.15 -4.32 2.76
C ASN A 182 -6.31 -5.27 3.18
N GLU A 183 -6.00 -6.28 3.98
CA GLU A 183 -6.98 -7.29 4.41
C GLU A 183 -8.10 -6.69 5.28
N GLU A 184 -7.78 -5.71 6.13
CA GLU A 184 -8.74 -5.07 7.03
C GLU A 184 -9.76 -4.24 6.24
N ASP A 185 -9.30 -3.41 5.30
CA ASP A 185 -10.15 -2.61 4.43
C ASP A 185 -11.01 -3.50 3.51
N LEU A 186 -10.45 -4.59 2.98
CA LEU A 186 -11.19 -5.58 2.20
C LEU A 186 -12.26 -6.29 3.05
N HIS A 187 -11.94 -6.67 4.28
CA HIS A 187 -12.91 -7.30 5.18
C HIS A 187 -14.02 -6.35 5.60
N LYS A 188 -13.68 -5.09 5.84
CA LYS A 188 -14.65 -4.04 6.16
C LYS A 188 -15.60 -3.79 4.99
N SER A 189 -15.09 -3.67 3.77
CA SER A 189 -15.91 -3.42 2.58
C SER A 189 -16.88 -4.57 2.31
N VAL A 190 -16.42 -5.82 2.39
CA VAL A 190 -17.29 -7.01 2.31
C VAL A 190 -18.31 -7.06 3.44
N SER A 191 -17.93 -6.67 4.65
CA SER A 191 -18.84 -6.65 5.80
C SER A 191 -19.96 -5.61 5.68
N VAL A 192 -19.75 -4.54 4.92
CA VAL A 192 -20.80 -3.58 4.55
C VAL A 192 -21.67 -4.16 3.45
N ALA A 193 -21.08 -4.65 2.36
CA ALA A 193 -21.82 -5.19 1.22
C ALA A 193 -22.69 -6.39 1.58
N LYS A 194 -22.21 -7.34 2.41
CA LYS A 194 -22.99 -8.52 2.83
C LYS A 194 -24.26 -8.19 3.61
N LYS A 195 -24.39 -6.98 4.17
CA LYS A 195 -25.64 -6.55 4.85
C LYS A 195 -26.80 -6.42 3.86
N LEU A 196 -26.51 -6.17 2.58
CA LEU A 196 -27.50 -6.09 1.50
C LEU A 196 -28.13 -7.45 1.17
N LEU A 197 -27.46 -8.55 1.53
CA LEU A 197 -27.97 -9.92 1.33
C LEU A 197 -29.03 -10.32 2.38
N LYS A 198 -29.03 -9.67 3.56
CA LYS A 198 -29.90 -10.04 4.69
C LYS A 198 -31.39 -10.08 4.36
N PRO A 199 -31.98 -9.12 3.62
CA PRO A 199 -33.40 -9.14 3.29
C PRO A 199 -33.82 -10.31 2.39
N PHE A 200 -32.86 -10.97 1.72
CA PHE A 200 -33.10 -12.08 0.80
C PHE A 200 -32.81 -13.44 1.44
N ASN A 201 -32.66 -13.49 2.77
CA ASN A 201 -32.23 -14.66 3.53
C ASN A 201 -30.95 -15.31 2.97
N ALA A 202 -30.09 -14.51 2.34
CA ALA A 202 -28.83 -14.95 1.78
C ALA A 202 -27.68 -14.63 2.76
N LEU A 203 -26.82 -15.61 2.98
CA LEU A 203 -25.65 -15.51 3.84
C LEU A 203 -24.39 -15.73 3.02
N LEU A 204 -23.49 -14.74 3.05
CA LEU A 204 -22.12 -14.92 2.57
C LEU A 204 -21.37 -15.81 3.57
N VAL A 205 -21.08 -17.05 3.16
CA VAL A 205 -20.37 -18.05 3.96
C VAL A 205 -18.88 -17.74 3.97
N GLU A 206 -18.31 -17.59 2.78
CA GLU A 206 -16.88 -17.38 2.62
C GLU A 206 -16.59 -16.53 1.38
N TYR A 207 -15.43 -15.87 1.39
CA TYR A 207 -14.97 -15.09 0.24
C TYR A 207 -13.45 -15.07 0.11
N THR A 208 -12.98 -14.90 -1.12
CA THR A 208 -11.59 -14.57 -1.44
C THR A 208 -11.55 -13.58 -2.60
N SER A 209 -10.37 -13.08 -2.95
CA SER A 209 -10.22 -12.13 -4.05
C SER A 209 -8.94 -12.38 -4.86
N TYR A 210 -8.84 -11.75 -6.02
CA TYR A 210 -7.58 -11.57 -6.73
C TYR A 210 -7.62 -10.29 -7.57
N ALA A 211 -6.43 -9.85 -8.00
CA ALA A 211 -6.27 -8.72 -8.91
C ALA A 211 -6.16 -9.27 -10.34
N ASP A 212 -7.17 -9.00 -11.18
CA ASP A 212 -7.20 -9.45 -12.56
C ASP A 212 -6.53 -8.41 -13.47
N THR A 213 -5.40 -8.79 -14.05
CA THR A 213 -4.64 -7.98 -15.01
C THR A 213 -4.71 -8.54 -16.43
N SER A 214 -5.66 -9.44 -16.72
CA SER A 214 -5.86 -10.00 -18.06
C SER A 214 -6.48 -8.99 -19.03
N ARG A 215 -7.14 -7.95 -18.50
CA ARG A 215 -7.76 -6.84 -19.25
C ARG A 215 -7.13 -5.52 -18.84
N LEU A 216 -7.26 -4.53 -19.71
CA LEU A 216 -6.81 -3.15 -19.48
C LEU A 216 -8.03 -2.21 -19.52
N PRO A 217 -8.31 -1.44 -18.45
CA PRO A 217 -7.67 -1.51 -17.14
C PRO A 217 -7.95 -2.82 -16.42
N GLY A 218 -7.01 -3.26 -15.56
CA GLY A 218 -7.24 -4.41 -14.69
C GLY A 218 -8.26 -4.08 -13.60
N HIS A 219 -8.80 -5.08 -12.91
CA HIS A 219 -9.85 -4.89 -11.90
C HIS A 219 -9.76 -5.90 -10.76
N TYR A 220 -10.44 -5.59 -9.66
CA TYR A 220 -10.57 -6.52 -8.54
C TYR A 220 -11.67 -7.53 -8.81
N VAL A 221 -11.39 -8.79 -8.52
CA VAL A 221 -12.37 -9.88 -8.56
C VAL A 221 -12.53 -10.48 -7.18
N MET A 222 -13.77 -10.68 -6.75
CA MET A 222 -14.10 -11.33 -5.49
C MET A 222 -14.96 -12.57 -5.73
N TYR A 223 -14.53 -13.71 -5.19
CA TYR A 223 -15.34 -14.93 -5.18
C TYR A 223 -16.17 -14.98 -3.91
N TRP A 224 -17.48 -15.14 -4.05
CA TRP A 224 -18.44 -15.19 -2.95
C TRP A 224 -19.19 -16.52 -2.96
N GLU A 225 -19.13 -17.26 -1.86
CA GLU A 225 -19.98 -18.44 -1.65
C GLU A 225 -21.17 -18.05 -0.78
N ILE A 226 -22.38 -18.15 -1.34
CA ILE A 226 -23.62 -17.68 -0.73
C ILE A 226 -24.56 -18.87 -0.51
N ILE A 227 -25.10 -18.99 0.71
CA ILE A 227 -26.14 -19.97 1.07
C ILE A 227 -27.45 -19.23 1.37
N TYR A 228 -28.57 -19.83 0.97
CA TYR A 228 -29.91 -19.31 1.20
C TYR A 228 -30.60 -20.09 2.34
N HIS A 229 -31.15 -19.37 3.32
CA HIS A 229 -31.92 -19.97 4.41
C HIS A 229 -33.42 -19.74 4.18
N GLY A 230 -34.08 -20.66 3.49
CA GLY A 230 -35.53 -20.65 3.31
C GLY A 230 -36.04 -21.82 2.47
N SER A 231 -37.11 -22.46 2.94
CA SER A 231 -37.90 -23.41 2.14
C SER A 231 -38.47 -22.68 0.92
N MET A 232 -38.48 -23.32 -0.25
CA MET A 232 -39.03 -22.81 -1.52
C MET A 232 -40.56 -22.64 -1.50
N VAL A 233 -41.12 -21.92 -0.53
CA VAL A 233 -42.59 -21.76 -0.43
C VAL A 233 -43.06 -20.32 -0.27
N ASP A 234 -42.30 -19.35 0.25
CA ASP A 234 -42.88 -18.00 0.47
C ASP A 234 -41.94 -16.78 0.26
N SER A 235 -40.99 -16.84 -0.68
CA SER A 235 -40.32 -15.65 -1.26
C SER A 235 -39.50 -16.04 -2.49
N THR A 236 -40.15 -16.30 -3.63
CA THR A 236 -39.46 -16.44 -4.92
C THR A 236 -39.16 -15.05 -5.50
N ALA A 237 -38.09 -14.44 -5.04
CA ALA A 237 -37.28 -13.64 -5.94
C ALA A 237 -35.85 -14.16 -5.80
N PRO A 238 -35.28 -14.83 -6.83
CA PRO A 238 -33.83 -15.05 -6.86
C PRO A 238 -33.14 -13.71 -6.63
N LEU A 239 -31.96 -13.75 -6.03
CA LEU A 239 -31.18 -12.54 -5.76
C LEU A 239 -31.02 -11.79 -7.08
N ASP A 240 -31.73 -10.67 -7.21
CA ASP A 240 -31.78 -9.90 -8.45
C ASP A 240 -30.35 -9.49 -8.81
N ASP A 241 -29.98 -9.56 -10.08
CA ASP A 241 -28.68 -9.12 -10.59
C ASP A 241 -28.35 -7.72 -10.07
N LYS A 242 -29.39 -6.89 -9.92
CA LYS A 242 -29.31 -5.55 -9.32
C LYS A 242 -28.77 -5.56 -7.88
N VAL A 243 -29.19 -6.51 -7.03
CA VAL A 243 -28.70 -6.61 -5.63
C VAL A 243 -27.22 -6.97 -5.61
N MET A 244 -26.77 -7.84 -6.52
CA MET A 244 -25.34 -8.18 -6.63
C MET A 244 -24.52 -7.02 -7.19
N GLN A 245 -25.05 -6.27 -8.14
CA GLN A 245 -24.46 -5.01 -8.61
C GLN A 245 -24.36 -3.97 -7.49
N GLU A 246 -25.40 -3.84 -6.65
CA GLU A 246 -25.39 -3.00 -5.45
C GLU A 246 -24.35 -3.48 -4.43
N CYS A 247 -24.12 -4.79 -4.30
CA CYS A 247 -23.03 -5.33 -3.49
C CYS A 247 -21.66 -4.94 -4.05
N CYS A 248 -21.46 -5.01 -5.37
CA CYS A 248 -20.20 -4.61 -6.01
C CYS A 248 -19.87 -3.15 -5.70
N ILE A 249 -20.81 -2.23 -5.94
CA ILE A 249 -20.58 -0.80 -5.66
C ILE A 249 -20.47 -0.52 -4.16
N ALA A 250 -21.20 -1.22 -3.29
CA ALA A 250 -21.05 -1.08 -1.84
C ALA A 250 -19.64 -1.47 -1.35
N VAL A 251 -19.00 -2.46 -1.99
CA VAL A 251 -17.59 -2.76 -1.74
C VAL A 251 -16.72 -1.59 -2.19
N GLU A 252 -16.88 -1.11 -3.43
CA GLU A 252 -16.04 -0.04 -3.98
C GLU A 252 -16.13 1.28 -3.19
N GLU A 253 -17.33 1.65 -2.71
CA GLU A 253 -17.56 2.84 -1.89
C GLU A 253 -16.88 2.76 -0.52
N GLU A 254 -16.63 1.55 -0.02
CA GLU A 254 -15.94 1.30 1.24
C GLU A 254 -14.41 1.17 1.10
N LEU A 255 -13.91 0.96 -0.12
CA LEU A 255 -12.48 0.96 -0.37
C LEU A 255 -11.88 2.37 -0.18
N ASP A 256 -10.55 2.41 -0.11
CA ASP A 256 -9.82 3.60 0.28
C ASP A 256 -9.88 4.72 -0.78
N TYR A 257 -9.42 5.91 -0.41
CA TYR A 257 -9.38 7.07 -1.29
C TYR A 257 -8.66 6.78 -2.62
N ILE A 258 -7.56 6.01 -2.58
CA ILE A 258 -6.73 5.78 -3.77
C ILE A 258 -7.44 4.85 -4.74
N TYR A 259 -8.04 3.74 -4.27
CA TYR A 259 -8.85 2.88 -5.13
C TYR A 259 -9.99 3.66 -5.78
N ARG A 260 -10.73 4.47 -5.01
CA ARG A 260 -11.84 5.27 -5.53
C ARG A 260 -11.37 6.33 -6.54
N ARG A 261 -10.20 6.95 -6.34
CA ARG A 261 -9.57 7.83 -7.33
C ARG A 261 -9.23 7.08 -8.61
N CYS A 262 -8.60 5.91 -8.51
CA CYS A 262 -8.19 5.11 -9.66
C CYS A 262 -9.40 4.64 -10.49
N ARG A 263 -10.53 4.34 -9.83
CA ARG A 263 -11.81 4.02 -10.47
C ARG A 263 -12.49 5.24 -11.11
N ALA A 264 -12.68 6.31 -10.33
CA ALA A 264 -13.54 7.43 -10.72
C ALA A 264 -12.83 8.49 -11.58
N TYR A 265 -11.54 8.74 -11.33
CA TYR A 265 -10.78 9.84 -11.94
C TYR A 265 -9.66 9.35 -12.87
N ASP A 266 -8.70 8.57 -12.36
CA ASP A 266 -7.52 8.15 -13.16
C ASP A 266 -7.91 7.15 -14.29
N LYS A 267 -9.05 6.46 -14.12
CA LYS A 267 -9.52 5.35 -14.98
C LYS A 267 -8.49 4.23 -15.16
N SER A 268 -7.59 4.06 -14.19
CA SER A 268 -6.55 3.02 -14.20
C SER A 268 -7.02 1.68 -13.61
N VAL A 269 -8.18 1.66 -12.96
CA VAL A 269 -8.81 0.43 -12.42
C VAL A 269 -10.22 0.27 -13.01
N GLY A 270 -10.54 -0.94 -13.49
CA GLY A 270 -11.85 -1.34 -14.02
C GLY A 270 -12.87 -1.65 -12.93
N PRO A 271 -14.15 -1.82 -13.28
CA PRO A 271 -15.23 -2.08 -12.32
C PRO A 271 -14.99 -3.37 -11.54
N LEU A 272 -15.14 -3.31 -10.21
CA LEU A 272 -15.07 -4.49 -9.34
C LEU A 272 -16.06 -5.56 -9.79
N GLU A 273 -15.59 -6.80 -9.81
CA GLU A 273 -16.36 -7.99 -10.18
C GLU A 273 -16.60 -8.87 -8.96
N ILE A 274 -17.86 -9.28 -8.72
CA ILE A 274 -18.20 -10.37 -7.81
C ILE A 274 -18.58 -11.59 -8.62
N ARG A 275 -17.86 -12.70 -8.42
CA ARG A 275 -18.16 -14.03 -8.96
C ARG A 275 -18.81 -14.88 -7.87
N VAL A 276 -20.06 -15.26 -8.06
CA VAL A 276 -20.76 -16.16 -7.15
C VAL A 276 -20.38 -17.60 -7.50
N VAL A 277 -19.94 -18.38 -6.52
CA VAL A 277 -19.52 -19.78 -6.72
C VAL A 277 -20.53 -20.78 -6.16
N GLU A 278 -20.44 -22.02 -6.62
CA GLU A 278 -21.21 -23.15 -6.08
C GLU A 278 -20.95 -23.36 -4.57
N PRO A 279 -21.96 -23.74 -3.76
CA PRO A 279 -21.74 -24.20 -2.39
C PRO A 279 -20.75 -25.37 -2.33
N GLY A 280 -19.80 -25.33 -1.40
CA GLY A 280 -18.70 -26.29 -1.28
C GLY A 280 -17.47 -25.96 -2.13
N SER A 281 -17.48 -24.85 -2.87
CA SER A 281 -16.30 -24.40 -3.63
C SER A 281 -15.11 -24.08 -2.72
N PHE A 282 -15.37 -23.47 -1.56
CA PHE A 282 -14.32 -23.18 -0.59
C PHE A 282 -13.84 -24.42 0.17
N ASP A 283 -14.66 -25.47 0.29
CA ASP A 283 -14.21 -26.78 0.80
C ASP A 283 -13.23 -27.44 -0.19
N ALA A 284 -13.56 -27.44 -1.49
CA ALA A 284 -12.66 -27.92 -2.53
C ALA A 284 -11.34 -27.11 -2.58
N LEU A 285 -11.42 -25.79 -2.34
CA LEU A 285 -10.25 -24.93 -2.23
C LEU A 285 -9.39 -25.27 -1.01
N MET A 286 -10.01 -25.57 0.13
CA MET A 286 -9.34 -26.04 1.33
C MET A 286 -8.60 -27.35 1.07
N ASP A 287 -9.28 -28.34 0.48
CA ASP A 287 -8.69 -29.64 0.12
C ASP A 287 -7.49 -29.47 -0.82
N TYR A 288 -7.58 -28.56 -1.80
CA TYR A 288 -6.46 -28.22 -2.68
C TYR A 288 -5.26 -27.73 -1.87
N PHE A 289 -5.42 -26.79 -0.93
CA PHE A 289 -4.30 -26.29 -0.14
C PHE A 289 -3.74 -27.31 0.86
N ILE A 290 -4.59 -28.17 1.43
CA ILE A 290 -4.15 -29.29 2.28
C ILE A 290 -3.29 -30.25 1.46
N SER A 291 -3.69 -30.58 0.23
CA SER A 291 -2.91 -31.45 -0.67
C SER A 291 -1.52 -30.89 -1.03
N GLN A 292 -1.34 -29.57 -0.95
CA GLN A 292 -0.05 -28.89 -1.16
C GLN A 292 0.81 -28.80 0.11
N GLY A 293 0.43 -29.48 1.19
CA GLY A 293 1.15 -29.50 2.47
C GLY A 293 0.58 -28.55 3.53
N GLY A 294 -0.62 -28.00 3.34
CA GLY A 294 -1.33 -27.23 4.35
C GLY A 294 -1.78 -28.10 5.52
N SER A 295 -1.68 -27.56 6.75
CA SER A 295 -2.23 -28.22 7.94
C SER A 295 -3.73 -27.95 8.05
N ILE A 296 -4.53 -29.02 8.12
CA ILE A 296 -6.00 -28.94 8.23
C ILE A 296 -6.45 -28.12 9.45
N ASN A 297 -5.81 -28.31 10.60
CA ASN A 297 -6.18 -27.65 11.86
C ASN A 297 -5.80 -26.16 11.92
N GLN A 298 -5.05 -25.67 10.94
CA GLN A 298 -4.59 -24.28 10.87
C GLN A 298 -5.09 -23.56 9.62
N TYR A 299 -5.86 -24.25 8.77
CA TYR A 299 -6.33 -23.67 7.54
C TYR A 299 -7.25 -22.48 7.82
N LYS A 300 -6.98 -21.39 7.10
CA LYS A 300 -7.87 -20.24 6.97
C LYS A 300 -7.91 -19.90 5.50
N THR A 301 -9.12 -19.65 5.00
CA THR A 301 -9.31 -19.23 3.61
C THR A 301 -8.46 -17.98 3.35
N PRO A 302 -7.49 -18.04 2.41
CA PRO A 302 -6.68 -16.89 2.08
C PRO A 302 -7.56 -15.80 1.48
N ARG A 303 -7.41 -14.56 1.94
CA ARG A 303 -8.21 -13.42 1.43
C ARG A 303 -7.80 -12.97 0.05
N CYS A 304 -6.62 -13.36 -0.43
CA CYS A 304 -6.22 -13.18 -1.82
C CYS A 304 -5.51 -14.42 -2.38
N ILE A 305 -5.96 -14.87 -3.55
CA ILE A 305 -5.37 -16.00 -4.27
C ILE A 305 -4.34 -15.49 -5.26
N LYS A 306 -3.13 -16.03 -5.17
CA LYS A 306 -2.05 -15.82 -6.15
C LYS A 306 -1.74 -17.05 -7.02
N SER A 307 -2.27 -18.22 -6.63
CA SER A 307 -2.02 -19.47 -7.35
C SER A 307 -2.95 -19.60 -8.54
N ASN A 308 -2.39 -19.67 -9.76
CA ASN A 308 -3.16 -19.89 -10.98
C ASN A 308 -3.99 -21.19 -10.93
N LYS A 309 -3.52 -22.23 -10.25
CA LYS A 309 -4.29 -23.49 -10.11
C LYS A 309 -5.51 -23.31 -9.21
N ALA A 310 -5.36 -22.56 -8.12
CA ALA A 310 -6.47 -22.25 -7.22
C ALA A 310 -7.49 -21.32 -7.87
N LEU A 311 -7.04 -20.34 -8.68
CA LEU A 311 -7.93 -19.51 -9.49
C LEU A 311 -8.74 -20.34 -10.48
N LYS A 312 -8.10 -21.25 -11.23
CA LYS A 312 -8.80 -22.15 -12.16
C LYS A 312 -9.87 -23.01 -11.48
N LEU A 313 -9.60 -23.49 -10.26
CA LEU A 313 -10.58 -24.25 -9.46
C LEU A 313 -11.79 -23.39 -9.10
N LEU A 314 -11.56 -22.16 -8.65
CA LEU A 314 -12.66 -21.22 -8.34
C LEU A 314 -13.44 -20.84 -9.59
N ASP A 315 -12.75 -20.52 -10.69
CA ASP A 315 -13.35 -20.18 -11.99
C ASP A 315 -14.25 -21.30 -12.54
N SER A 316 -13.86 -22.56 -12.38
CA SER A 316 -14.69 -23.70 -12.81
C SER A 316 -15.99 -23.86 -12.03
N ASN A 317 -16.10 -23.26 -10.85
CA ASN A 317 -17.27 -23.33 -9.97
C ASN A 317 -18.09 -22.04 -9.97
N VAL A 318 -17.82 -21.10 -10.89
CA VAL A 318 -18.56 -19.82 -10.97
C VAL A 318 -19.95 -20.05 -11.58
N LYS A 319 -20.99 -19.62 -10.86
CA LYS A 319 -22.38 -19.59 -11.31
C LYS A 319 -22.71 -18.34 -12.13
N ALA A 320 -22.25 -17.19 -11.64
CA ALA A 320 -22.62 -15.89 -12.17
C ALA A 320 -21.56 -14.85 -11.84
N CYS A 321 -21.42 -13.86 -12.72
CA CYS A 321 -20.50 -12.74 -12.57
C CYS A 321 -21.29 -11.42 -12.58
N PHE A 322 -20.97 -10.54 -11.65
CA PHE A 322 -21.61 -9.23 -11.52
C PHE A 322 -20.53 -8.16 -11.45
N PHE A 323 -20.75 -7.04 -12.14
CA PHE A 323 -19.84 -5.90 -12.13
C PHE A 323 -20.48 -4.72 -11.42
N SER A 324 -19.65 -3.86 -10.82
CA SER A 324 -20.09 -2.57 -10.31
C SER A 324 -20.78 -1.76 -11.42
N PRO A 325 -22.02 -1.29 -11.22
CA PRO A 325 -22.82 -0.65 -12.26
C PRO A 325 -22.41 0.81 -12.52
N ARG A 326 -21.58 1.40 -11.66
CA ARG A 326 -21.12 2.78 -11.72
C ARG A 326 -19.79 2.94 -11.00
N ASP A 327 -19.18 4.11 -11.11
CA ASP A 327 -17.99 4.43 -10.33
C ASP A 327 -18.36 4.79 -8.87
N PRO A 328 -17.48 4.49 -7.90
CA PRO A 328 -17.64 4.91 -6.52
C PRO A 328 -17.46 6.43 -6.38
N LYS A 329 -18.02 7.01 -5.33
CA LYS A 329 -17.86 8.44 -5.06
C LYS A 329 -16.43 8.74 -4.67
N TRP A 330 -15.81 9.64 -5.41
CA TRP A 330 -14.50 10.20 -5.08
C TRP A 330 -14.56 11.72 -5.18
N ILE A 331 -14.01 12.38 -4.17
CA ILE A 331 -13.93 13.84 -4.08
C ILE A 331 -12.44 14.16 -3.86
N PRO A 332 -11.83 15.02 -4.72
CA PRO A 332 -10.43 15.39 -4.64
C PRO A 332 -9.97 15.87 -3.26
#